data_AF-A0A5J4V7U3-F1
#
_entry.id   AF-A0A5J4V7U3-F1
#
_cell.length_a   1.000
_cell.length_b   1.000
_cell.length_c   1.000
_cell.angle_alpha   90.00
_cell.angle_beta   90.00
_cell.angle_gamma   90.00
#
_symmetry.space_group_name_H-M   'P 1'
#
loop_
_entity.id
_entity.type
_entity.pdbx_description
1 polymer ?
#
loop_
_entity_poly.entity_id
_entity_poly.type
_entity_poly.pdbx_seq_one_letter_code
_entity_poly.pdbx_strand_id
1 'polypeptide(L)'
;MIKILDCLDKDVRDKSNGIILNIIKAGANELEEGQQHPYYNQLSSDGTISQLIQLYKNEDESIVQYSFEQTFAYLFRTLPLPPIIRKEIVDLLKIVSDFEQLAFLAESQENHDAILEENFESELLKSKFHTIDDLKLIYNLLKYGSNSNKIKVALAVKDKVEKFADDEYLEEFNNSMEYEFLKLNDEGKLKIKDKATGIIALNTTII
;
A
#
# COMPACT_ATOMS: atom_id res chain seq x y z
N MET A 1 19.24 12.33 -11.64
CA MET A 1 19.53 11.11 -10.84
C MET A 1 20.18 10.01 -11.67
N ILE A 2 19.80 9.89 -12.95
CA ILE A 2 20.26 8.87 -13.91
C ILE A 2 21.78 8.58 -13.89
N LYS A 3 22.64 9.62 -13.95
CA LYS A 3 24.10 9.41 -14.00
C LYS A 3 24.68 8.58 -12.85
N ILE A 4 24.03 8.60 -11.67
CA ILE A 4 24.48 7.83 -10.50
C ILE A 4 23.87 6.42 -10.51
N LEU A 5 22.64 6.29 -11.04
CA LEU A 5 21.99 4.99 -11.26
C LEU A 5 22.68 4.16 -12.35
N ASP A 6 23.37 4.80 -13.29
CA ASP A 6 24.21 4.14 -14.31
C ASP A 6 25.60 3.74 -13.80
N CYS A 7 25.91 3.95 -12.52
CA CYS A 7 27.20 3.56 -11.97
C CYS A 7 27.38 2.04 -12.02
N LEU A 8 28.54 1.55 -12.45
CA LEU A 8 28.84 0.11 -12.46
C LEU A 8 28.99 -0.47 -11.05
N ASP A 9 29.33 0.37 -10.08
CA ASP A 9 29.46 0.00 -8.67
C ASP A 9 28.08 -0.22 -8.04
N LYS A 10 27.83 -1.46 -7.59
CA LYS A 10 26.55 -1.87 -6.99
C LYS A 10 26.25 -1.10 -5.70
N ASP A 11 27.23 -0.95 -4.82
CA ASP A 11 27.05 -0.26 -3.54
C ASP A 11 26.68 1.22 -3.77
N VAL A 12 27.27 1.85 -4.79
CA VAL A 12 26.93 3.21 -5.17
C VAL A 12 25.49 3.28 -5.70
N ARG A 13 25.06 2.33 -6.53
CA ARG A 13 23.66 2.27 -7.01
C ARG A 13 22.68 2.05 -5.87
N ASP A 14 22.97 1.11 -4.97
CA ASP A 14 22.08 0.76 -3.85
C ASP A 14 21.91 1.94 -2.88
N LYS A 15 23.02 2.62 -2.54
CA LYS A 15 22.97 3.86 -1.76
C LYS A 15 22.17 4.95 -2.46
N SER A 16 22.31 5.06 -3.77
CA SER A 16 21.58 6.04 -4.56
C SER A 16 20.08 5.75 -4.56
N ASN A 17 19.70 4.48 -4.67
CA ASN A 17 18.31 4.06 -4.57
C ASN A 17 17.72 4.40 -3.19
N GLY A 18 18.46 4.13 -2.11
CA GLY A 18 18.05 4.53 -0.76
C GLY A 18 17.87 6.04 -0.60
N ILE A 19 18.74 6.86 -1.21
CA ILE A 19 18.60 8.32 -1.22
C ILE A 19 17.34 8.74 -1.98
N ILE A 20 17.10 8.15 -3.15
CA ILE A 20 15.92 8.44 -3.97
C ILE A 20 14.64 8.11 -3.20
N LEU A 21 14.57 6.93 -2.59
CA LEU A 21 13.44 6.52 -1.75
C LEU A 21 13.18 7.53 -0.62
N ASN A 22 14.22 7.99 0.08
CA ASN A 22 14.07 8.97 1.15
C ASN A 22 13.55 10.33 0.65
N ILE A 23 14.00 10.78 -0.53
CA ILE A 23 13.49 12.00 -1.17
C ILE A 23 12.02 11.84 -1.55
N ILE A 24 11.65 10.70 -2.11
CA ILE A 24 10.27 10.37 -2.50
C ILE A 24 9.37 10.34 -1.27
N LYS A 25 9.77 9.60 -0.21
CA LYS A 25 9.05 9.60 1.08
C LYS A 25 8.83 11.00 1.63
N ALA A 26 9.88 11.82 1.66
CA ALA A 26 9.77 13.21 2.12
C ALA A 26 8.80 14.05 1.27
N GLY A 27 8.79 13.84 -0.04
CA GLY A 27 7.85 14.48 -0.96
C GLY A 27 6.39 13.99 -0.82
N ALA A 28 6.17 12.86 -0.14
CA ALA A 28 4.86 12.27 0.07
C ALA A 28 4.21 12.65 1.41
N ASN A 29 4.94 13.26 2.35
CA ASN A 29 4.46 13.53 3.71
C ASN A 29 3.15 14.34 3.79
N GLU A 30 2.93 15.24 2.83
CA GLU A 30 1.76 16.13 2.79
C GLU A 30 0.75 15.72 1.70
N LEU A 31 0.91 14.54 1.09
CA LEU A 31 0.01 14.08 0.03
C LEU A 31 -1.31 13.57 0.60
N GLU A 32 -2.38 14.24 0.22
CA GLU A 32 -3.73 13.77 0.47
C GLU A 32 -4.06 12.56 -0.42
N GLU A 33 -5.13 11.84 -0.06
CA GLU A 33 -5.65 10.73 -0.86
C GLU A 33 -6.05 11.20 -2.27
N GLY A 34 -5.68 10.43 -3.29
CA GLY A 34 -5.96 10.77 -4.69
C GLY A 34 -5.02 11.82 -5.29
N GLN A 35 -4.03 12.32 -4.54
CA GLN A 35 -3.00 13.22 -5.08
C GLN A 35 -1.82 12.45 -5.68
N GLN A 36 -1.43 12.84 -6.88
CA GLN A 36 -0.24 12.30 -7.55
C GLN A 36 1.04 12.78 -6.86
N HIS A 37 2.05 11.92 -6.83
CA HIS A 37 3.36 12.28 -6.27
C HIS A 37 4.00 13.47 -7.02
N PRO A 38 4.51 14.50 -6.32
CA PRO A 38 4.98 15.75 -6.96
C PRO A 38 6.15 15.53 -7.90
N TYR A 39 7.00 14.53 -7.60
CA TYR A 39 8.15 14.19 -8.44
C TYR A 39 7.85 13.25 -9.60
N TYR A 40 6.63 12.68 -9.72
CA TYR A 40 6.34 11.70 -10.77
C TYR A 40 6.63 12.25 -12.17
N ASN A 41 6.06 13.42 -12.51
CA ASN A 41 6.17 13.98 -13.86
C ASN A 41 7.63 14.28 -14.22
N GLN A 42 8.40 14.84 -13.27
CA GLN A 42 9.81 15.12 -13.49
C GLN A 42 10.63 13.85 -13.70
N LEU A 43 10.50 12.86 -12.82
CA LEU A 43 11.25 11.60 -12.87
C LEU A 43 10.84 10.70 -14.04
N SER A 44 9.61 10.83 -14.51
CA SER A 44 9.15 10.20 -15.75
C SER A 44 9.80 10.88 -16.95
N SER A 45 9.74 12.22 -17.02
CA SER A 45 10.23 13.00 -18.17
C SER A 45 11.75 12.93 -18.35
N ASP A 46 12.52 12.82 -17.27
CA ASP A 46 13.97 12.77 -17.36
C ASP A 46 14.52 11.36 -17.62
N GLY A 47 13.68 10.32 -17.50
CA GLY A 47 14.03 8.91 -17.71
C GLY A 47 14.40 8.15 -16.44
N THR A 48 14.36 8.79 -15.26
CA THR A 48 14.73 8.15 -13.99
C THR A 48 13.83 6.96 -13.67
N ILE A 49 12.50 7.08 -13.88
CA ILE A 49 11.58 5.95 -13.64
C ILE A 49 11.92 4.75 -14.53
N SER A 50 12.20 4.98 -15.82
CA SER A 50 12.59 3.90 -16.74
C SER A 50 13.88 3.21 -16.29
N GLN A 51 14.86 3.98 -15.81
CA GLN A 51 16.10 3.44 -15.28
C GLN A 51 15.86 2.60 -14.01
N LEU A 52 15.03 3.07 -13.09
CA LEU A 52 14.68 2.32 -11.87
C LEU A 52 14.01 0.99 -12.21
N ILE A 53 13.11 0.96 -13.21
CA ILE A 53 12.47 -0.28 -13.68
C ILE A 53 13.51 -1.24 -14.26
N GLN A 54 14.46 -0.74 -15.06
CA GLN A 54 15.52 -1.56 -15.62
C GLN A 54 16.42 -2.15 -14.53
N LEU A 55 16.80 -1.35 -13.53
CA LEU A 55 17.59 -1.83 -12.40
C LEU A 55 16.84 -2.87 -11.60
N TYR A 56 15.58 -2.62 -11.27
CA TYR A 56 14.71 -3.57 -10.58
C TYR A 56 14.68 -4.94 -11.28
N LYS A 57 14.54 -4.96 -12.61
CA LYS A 57 14.50 -6.19 -13.39
C LYS A 57 15.83 -6.96 -13.45
N ASN A 58 16.94 -6.28 -13.20
CA ASN A 58 18.27 -6.88 -13.24
C ASN A 58 18.81 -7.21 -11.84
N GLU A 59 18.05 -6.94 -10.78
CA GLU A 59 18.49 -7.11 -9.40
C GLU A 59 18.05 -8.46 -8.84
N ASP A 60 19.03 -9.30 -8.49
CA ASP A 60 18.79 -10.62 -7.89
C ASP A 60 18.73 -10.59 -6.34
N GLU A 61 19.01 -9.44 -5.70
CA GLU A 61 19.08 -9.32 -4.22
C GLU A 61 17.81 -8.73 -3.58
N SER A 62 17.24 -9.47 -2.62
CA SER A 62 15.94 -9.18 -2.00
C SER A 62 15.85 -7.92 -1.14
N ILE A 63 16.96 -7.47 -0.52
CA ILE A 63 16.96 -6.26 0.33
C ILE A 63 16.94 -4.99 -0.54
N VAL A 64 17.67 -5.00 -1.66
CA VAL A 64 17.64 -3.91 -2.64
C VAL A 64 16.29 -3.90 -3.36
N GLN A 65 15.76 -5.10 -3.63
CA GLN A 65 14.33 -5.47 -3.76
C GLN A 65 13.44 -4.37 -3.19
N TYR A 66 13.19 -4.49 -1.88
CA TYR A 66 12.18 -3.74 -1.12
C TYR A 66 12.20 -2.21 -1.31
N SER A 67 13.38 -1.61 -1.50
CA SER A 67 13.50 -0.17 -1.71
C SER A 67 12.93 0.30 -3.06
N PHE A 68 12.96 -0.56 -4.08
CA PHE A 68 12.30 -0.31 -5.35
C PHE A 68 10.78 -0.41 -5.24
N GLU A 69 10.22 -1.44 -4.58
CA GLU A 69 8.76 -1.55 -4.43
C GLU A 69 8.18 -0.35 -3.69
N GLN A 70 8.82 0.07 -2.59
CA GLN A 70 8.38 1.27 -1.87
C GLN A 70 8.45 2.51 -2.78
N THR A 71 9.56 2.68 -3.50
CA THR A 71 9.73 3.79 -4.46
C THR A 71 8.59 3.80 -5.49
N PHE A 72 8.26 2.65 -6.05
CA PHE A 72 7.18 2.54 -7.03
C PHE A 72 5.81 2.74 -6.41
N ALA A 73 5.53 2.22 -5.21
CA ALA A 73 4.26 2.42 -4.53
C ALA A 73 3.97 3.90 -4.24
N TYR A 74 4.97 4.67 -3.81
CA TYR A 74 4.82 6.13 -3.65
C TYR A 74 4.61 6.85 -4.97
N LEU A 75 5.42 6.54 -6.00
CA LEU A 75 5.36 7.25 -7.28
C LEU A 75 4.08 6.93 -8.06
N PHE A 76 3.62 5.68 -8.02
CA PHE A 76 2.48 5.16 -8.76
C PHE A 76 1.21 5.05 -7.89
N ARG A 77 1.11 5.77 -6.78
CA ARG A 77 -0.06 5.75 -5.90
C ARG A 77 -1.39 5.91 -6.66
N THR A 78 -1.53 7.02 -7.41
CA THR A 78 -2.74 7.34 -8.18
C THR A 78 -2.66 6.94 -9.66
N LEU A 79 -1.68 6.11 -10.00
CA LEU A 79 -1.39 5.71 -11.38
C LEU A 79 -1.27 4.20 -11.49
N PRO A 80 -1.57 3.61 -12.65
CA PRO A 80 -1.30 2.20 -12.85
C PRO A 80 0.20 1.93 -12.74
N LEU A 81 0.58 0.87 -12.02
CA LEU A 81 1.95 0.36 -12.12
C LEU A 81 2.23 -0.07 -13.57
N PRO A 82 3.47 0.11 -14.06
CA PRO A 82 3.84 -0.37 -15.38
C PRO A 82 3.57 -1.87 -15.49
N PRO A 83 2.88 -2.35 -16.55
CA PRO A 83 2.45 -3.75 -16.64
C PRO A 83 3.58 -4.77 -16.46
N ILE A 84 4.80 -4.41 -16.91
CA ILE A 84 5.98 -5.28 -16.84
C ILE A 84 6.46 -5.59 -15.41
N ILE A 85 6.17 -4.74 -14.42
CA ILE A 85 6.59 -4.93 -13.01
C ILE A 85 5.40 -5.08 -12.05
N ARG A 86 4.16 -4.85 -12.52
CA ARG A 86 2.98 -4.77 -11.66
C ARG A 86 2.79 -6.02 -10.79
N LYS A 87 2.80 -7.21 -11.41
CA LYS A 87 2.55 -8.46 -10.69
C LYS A 87 3.64 -8.73 -9.67
N GLU A 88 4.91 -8.62 -10.07
CA GLU A 88 6.06 -8.88 -9.19
C GLU A 88 6.06 -7.98 -7.96
N ILE A 89 5.84 -6.68 -8.15
CA ILE A 89 5.77 -5.72 -7.03
C ILE A 89 4.60 -6.07 -6.10
N VAL A 90 3.41 -6.28 -6.65
CA VAL A 90 2.21 -6.57 -5.84
C VAL A 90 2.40 -7.88 -5.05
N ASP A 91 2.91 -8.92 -5.69
CA ASP A 91 3.13 -10.21 -5.04
C ASP A 91 4.18 -10.11 -3.93
N LEU A 92 5.28 -9.38 -4.15
CA LEU A 92 6.26 -9.19 -3.10
C LEU A 92 5.68 -8.43 -1.91
N LEU A 93 4.94 -7.34 -2.14
CA LEU A 93 4.30 -6.57 -1.08
C LEU A 93 3.31 -7.42 -0.26
N LYS A 94 2.59 -8.36 -0.90
CA LYS A 94 1.76 -9.35 -0.20
C LYS A 94 2.61 -10.28 0.67
N ILE A 95 3.70 -10.83 0.13
CA ILE A 95 4.59 -11.77 0.84
C ILE A 95 5.18 -11.12 2.09
N VAL A 96 5.63 -9.87 1.99
CA VAL A 96 6.19 -9.14 3.14
C VAL A 96 5.14 -8.45 4.01
N SER A 97 3.84 -8.64 3.70
CA SER A 97 2.71 -8.05 4.43
C SER A 97 2.76 -6.53 4.54
N ASP A 98 3.24 -5.86 3.49
CA ASP A 98 3.33 -4.40 3.44
C ASP A 98 2.03 -3.77 2.94
N PHE A 99 1.03 -3.82 3.82
CA PHE A 99 -0.33 -3.32 3.55
C PHE A 99 -0.39 -1.81 3.35
N GLU A 100 0.58 -1.05 3.88
CA GLU A 100 0.64 0.39 3.65
C GLU A 100 0.93 0.68 2.16
N GLN A 101 1.93 0.02 1.59
CA GLN A 101 2.27 0.22 0.18
C GLN A 101 1.20 -0.38 -0.75
N LEU A 102 0.58 -1.50 -0.39
CA LEU A 102 -0.59 -2.02 -1.10
C LEU A 102 -1.74 -1.01 -1.08
N ALA A 103 -1.99 -0.35 0.05
CA ALA A 103 -3.03 0.68 0.15
C ALA A 103 -2.74 1.87 -0.78
N PHE A 104 -1.50 2.31 -0.91
CA PHE A 104 -1.13 3.35 -1.89
C PHE A 104 -1.41 2.90 -3.32
N LEU A 105 -0.99 1.70 -3.70
CA LEU A 105 -1.23 1.16 -5.04
C LEU A 105 -2.73 0.98 -5.35
N ALA A 106 -3.55 0.74 -4.32
CA ALA A 106 -5.00 0.60 -4.45
C ALA A 106 -5.73 1.93 -4.73
N GLU A 107 -5.07 3.09 -4.77
CA GLU A 107 -5.71 4.31 -5.26
C GLU A 107 -5.88 4.32 -6.79
N SER A 108 -5.18 3.44 -7.52
CA SER A 108 -5.43 3.17 -8.94
C SER A 108 -6.21 1.87 -9.13
N GLN A 109 -7.39 1.97 -9.76
CA GLN A 109 -8.26 0.84 -10.07
C GLN A 109 -7.55 -0.27 -10.87
N GLU A 110 -6.64 0.12 -11.76
CA GLU A 110 -5.89 -0.77 -12.64
C GLU A 110 -4.95 -1.74 -11.89
N ASN A 111 -4.61 -1.43 -10.63
CA ASN A 111 -3.80 -2.31 -9.79
C ASN A 111 -4.66 -3.35 -9.04
N HIS A 112 -5.98 -3.17 -8.97
CA HIS A 112 -6.84 -3.94 -8.06
C HIS A 112 -6.93 -5.43 -8.41
N ASP A 113 -6.99 -5.77 -9.70
CA ASP A 113 -7.05 -7.18 -10.10
C ASP A 113 -5.79 -7.95 -9.69
N ALA A 114 -4.62 -7.32 -9.79
CA ALA A 114 -3.36 -7.89 -9.31
C ALA A 114 -3.37 -8.01 -7.77
N ILE A 115 -3.88 -7.00 -7.06
CA ILE A 115 -3.99 -7.02 -5.59
C ILE A 115 -4.93 -8.14 -5.14
N LEU A 116 -6.06 -8.33 -5.81
CA LEU A 116 -7.11 -9.29 -5.43
C LEU A 116 -6.95 -10.68 -6.06
N GLU A 117 -5.85 -10.91 -6.79
CA GLU A 117 -5.48 -12.22 -7.31
C GLU A 117 -5.32 -13.23 -6.16
N GLU A 118 -5.56 -14.52 -6.45
CA GLU A 118 -5.40 -15.62 -5.48
C GLU A 118 -6.29 -15.51 -4.23
N ASN A 119 -7.42 -14.80 -4.33
CA ASN A 119 -8.38 -14.57 -3.24
C ASN A 119 -7.78 -13.82 -2.04
N PHE A 120 -6.89 -12.87 -2.33
CA PHE A 120 -6.20 -12.07 -1.31
C PHE A 120 -7.15 -11.30 -0.38
N GLU A 121 -8.38 -10.99 -0.80
CA GLU A 121 -9.38 -10.36 0.08
C GLU A 121 -9.67 -11.17 1.36
N SER A 122 -9.46 -12.49 1.31
CA SER A 122 -9.62 -13.35 2.48
C SER A 122 -8.53 -13.16 3.53
N GLU A 123 -7.36 -12.65 3.14
CA GLU A 123 -6.21 -12.38 4.02
C GLU A 123 -6.35 -11.07 4.81
N LEU A 124 -7.22 -10.16 4.35
CA LEU A 124 -7.42 -8.85 4.96
C LEU A 124 -7.97 -8.97 6.39
N LEU A 125 -7.42 -8.17 7.31
CA LEU A 125 -7.78 -8.15 8.73
C LEU A 125 -7.59 -9.51 9.42
N LYS A 126 -6.63 -10.34 8.97
CA LYS A 126 -6.21 -11.54 9.72
C LYS A 126 -5.15 -11.20 10.77
N SER A 127 -4.24 -10.30 10.43
CA SER A 127 -3.18 -9.83 11.34
C SER A 127 -3.67 -8.67 12.19
N LYS A 128 -3.34 -8.67 13.48
CA LYS A 128 -3.62 -7.52 14.36
C LYS A 128 -2.65 -6.37 14.15
N PHE A 129 -1.46 -6.64 13.62
CA PHE A 129 -0.35 -5.70 13.52
C PHE A 129 -0.53 -4.62 12.46
N HIS A 130 -1.33 -4.88 11.43
CA HIS A 130 -1.50 -3.99 10.26
C HIS A 130 -2.93 -3.52 10.10
N THR A 131 -3.74 -3.56 11.16
CA THR A 131 -5.19 -3.29 11.11
C THR A 131 -5.52 -1.95 10.45
N ILE A 132 -4.77 -0.88 10.77
CA ILE A 132 -4.99 0.44 10.17
C ILE A 132 -4.73 0.42 8.65
N ASP A 133 -3.65 -0.23 8.23
CA ASP A 133 -3.25 -0.26 6.82
C ASP A 133 -4.12 -1.22 6.00
N ASP A 134 -4.56 -2.33 6.59
CA ASP A 134 -5.61 -3.19 6.05
C ASP A 134 -6.90 -2.39 5.80
N LEU A 135 -7.35 -1.59 6.78
CA LEU A 135 -8.55 -0.76 6.62
C LEU A 135 -8.35 0.32 5.54
N LYS A 136 -7.14 0.90 5.40
CA LYS A 136 -6.83 1.81 4.29
C LYS A 136 -6.92 1.10 2.94
N LEU A 137 -6.32 -0.08 2.83
CA LEU A 137 -6.36 -0.90 1.62
C LEU A 137 -7.80 -1.26 1.24
N ILE A 138 -8.58 -1.78 2.19
CA ILE A 138 -10.01 -2.10 2.01
C ILE A 138 -10.78 -0.87 1.52
N TYR A 139 -10.60 0.28 2.17
CA TYR A 139 -11.27 1.52 1.80
C TYR A 139 -10.96 1.91 0.35
N ASN A 140 -9.69 1.86 -0.06
CA ASN A 140 -9.27 2.22 -1.41
C ASN A 140 -9.81 1.24 -2.47
N LEU A 141 -9.79 -0.07 -2.18
CA LEU A 141 -10.38 -1.10 -3.05
C LEU A 141 -11.89 -0.89 -3.24
N LEU A 142 -12.62 -0.50 -2.18
CA LEU A 142 -14.06 -0.25 -2.26
C LEU A 142 -14.39 1.10 -2.92
N LYS A 143 -13.57 2.13 -2.68
CA LYS A 143 -13.77 3.46 -3.24
C LYS A 143 -13.50 3.48 -4.74
N TYR A 144 -12.34 2.99 -5.15
CA TYR A 144 -11.84 3.10 -6.53
C TYR A 144 -12.05 1.84 -7.38
N GLY A 145 -12.50 0.72 -6.79
CA GLY A 145 -12.55 -0.55 -7.51
C GLY A 145 -13.63 -0.67 -8.57
N SER A 146 -13.47 -1.67 -9.44
CA SER A 146 -14.56 -2.13 -10.31
C SER A 146 -15.69 -2.72 -9.47
N ASN A 147 -16.93 -2.76 -10.00
CA ASN A 147 -18.07 -3.34 -9.27
C ASN A 147 -17.79 -4.78 -8.79
N SER A 148 -17.11 -5.59 -9.61
CA SER A 148 -16.72 -6.95 -9.23
C SER A 148 -15.79 -6.97 -8.02
N ASN A 149 -14.75 -6.14 -8.04
CA ASN A 149 -13.77 -6.05 -6.95
C ASN A 149 -14.42 -5.50 -5.68
N LYS A 150 -15.29 -4.49 -5.81
CA LYS A 150 -16.05 -3.93 -4.70
C LYS A 150 -16.90 -4.99 -4.00
N ILE A 151 -17.70 -5.75 -4.76
CA ILE A 151 -18.54 -6.83 -4.21
C ILE A 151 -17.68 -7.90 -3.54
N LYS A 152 -16.59 -8.33 -4.20
CA LYS A 152 -15.66 -9.34 -3.68
C LYS A 152 -15.10 -8.94 -2.31
N VAL A 153 -14.58 -7.72 -2.20
CA VAL A 153 -14.00 -7.20 -0.96
C VAL A 153 -15.09 -6.97 0.09
N ALA A 154 -16.21 -6.34 -0.27
CA ALA A 154 -17.29 -6.04 0.67
C ALA A 154 -17.81 -7.30 1.36
N LEU A 155 -18.03 -8.38 0.60
CA LEU A 155 -18.47 -9.66 1.15
C LEU A 155 -17.42 -10.31 2.07
N ALA A 156 -16.13 -10.22 1.73
CA ALA A 156 -15.06 -10.86 2.49
C ALA A 156 -14.80 -10.19 3.87
N VAL A 157 -14.99 -8.87 3.96
CA VAL A 157 -14.55 -8.09 5.14
C VAL A 157 -15.69 -7.60 6.03
N LYS A 158 -16.95 -7.70 5.58
CA LYS A 158 -18.13 -7.11 6.23
C LYS A 158 -18.14 -7.30 7.74
N ASP A 159 -18.20 -8.55 8.19
CA ASP A 159 -18.36 -8.87 9.61
C ASP A 159 -17.19 -8.37 10.47
N LYS A 160 -15.96 -8.38 9.92
CA LYS A 160 -14.77 -7.90 10.64
C LYS A 160 -14.77 -6.37 10.75
N VAL A 161 -15.13 -5.68 9.68
CA VAL A 161 -15.18 -4.22 9.66
C VAL A 161 -16.28 -3.71 10.60
N GLU A 162 -17.45 -4.36 10.62
CA GLU A 162 -18.54 -4.00 11.55
C GLU A 162 -18.09 -4.08 13.01
N LYS A 163 -17.29 -5.10 13.37
CA LYS A 163 -16.70 -5.21 14.71
C LYS A 163 -15.75 -4.06 15.03
N PHE A 164 -14.92 -3.62 14.10
CA PHE A 164 -14.00 -2.50 14.33
C PHE A 164 -14.69 -1.13 14.47
N ALA A 165 -15.98 -1.02 14.14
CA ALA A 165 -16.79 0.16 14.42
C ALA A 165 -17.42 0.16 15.83
N ASP A 166 -17.39 -0.98 16.52
CA ASP A 166 -17.92 -1.16 17.88
C ASP A 166 -16.87 -0.84 18.95
N ASP A 167 -17.25 -0.01 19.93
CA ASP A 167 -16.32 0.47 20.96
C ASP A 167 -15.89 -0.64 21.94
N GLU A 168 -16.82 -1.54 22.30
CA GLU A 168 -16.54 -2.65 23.22
C GLU A 168 -15.57 -3.64 22.58
N TYR A 169 -15.85 -4.05 21.33
CA TYR A 169 -14.94 -4.90 20.57
C TYR A 169 -13.57 -4.27 20.39
N LEU A 170 -13.49 -2.98 20.08
CA LEU A 170 -12.21 -2.31 19.88
C LEU A 170 -11.37 -2.27 21.16
N GLU A 171 -12.02 -2.11 22.32
CA GLU A 171 -11.38 -2.19 23.62
C GLU A 171 -10.88 -3.61 23.92
N GLU A 172 -11.71 -4.64 23.69
CA GLU A 172 -11.31 -6.04 23.82
C GLU A 172 -10.15 -6.40 22.89
N PHE A 173 -10.24 -5.99 21.62
CA PHE A 173 -9.19 -6.17 20.62
C PHE A 173 -7.89 -5.55 21.11
N ASN A 174 -7.93 -4.32 21.60
CA ASN A 174 -6.76 -3.63 22.12
C ASN A 174 -6.17 -4.33 23.36
N ASN A 175 -7.01 -4.78 24.28
CA ASN A 175 -6.58 -5.50 25.48
C ASN A 175 -6.06 -6.91 25.19
N SER A 176 -6.42 -7.48 24.05
CA SER A 176 -5.90 -8.77 23.58
C SER A 176 -4.49 -8.71 22.97
N MET A 177 -3.91 -7.51 22.83
CA MET A 177 -2.54 -7.34 22.36
C MET A 177 -1.56 -7.76 23.47
N GLU A 178 -0.66 -8.69 23.14
CA GLU A 178 0.28 -9.28 24.09
C GLU A 178 1.25 -8.24 24.67
N TYR A 179 1.67 -7.27 23.86
CA TYR A 179 2.67 -6.29 24.24
C TYR A 179 2.06 -4.89 24.37
N GLU A 180 2.38 -4.21 25.48
CA GLU A 180 1.85 -2.87 25.78
C GLU A 180 2.18 -1.84 24.69
N PHE A 181 3.36 -1.93 24.06
CA PHE A 181 3.77 -1.01 23.00
C PHE A 181 2.97 -1.19 21.69
N LEU A 182 2.23 -2.29 21.55
CA LEU A 182 1.33 -2.54 20.44
C LEU A 182 -0.10 -2.08 20.72
N LYS A 183 -0.40 -1.72 21.98
CA LYS A 183 -1.72 -1.21 22.32
C LYS A 183 -1.92 0.16 21.68
N LEU A 184 -3.09 0.32 21.12
CA LEU A 184 -3.59 1.55 20.56
C LEU A 184 -3.88 2.54 21.70
N ASN A 185 -3.37 3.75 21.54
CA ASN A 185 -3.86 4.90 22.27
C ASN A 185 -5.24 5.33 21.73
N ASP A 186 -5.86 6.32 22.37
CA ASP A 186 -7.20 6.78 21.98
C ASP A 186 -7.25 7.28 20.53
N GLU A 187 -6.18 7.92 20.05
CA GLU A 187 -6.06 8.36 18.65
C GLU A 187 -6.03 7.19 17.67
N GLY A 188 -5.28 6.12 17.98
CA GLY A 188 -5.21 4.91 17.16
C GLY A 188 -6.54 4.18 17.10
N LYS A 189 -7.26 4.08 18.23
CA LYS A 189 -8.60 3.52 18.29
C LYS A 189 -9.58 4.34 17.44
N LEU A 190 -9.56 5.66 17.60
CA LEU A 190 -10.41 6.57 16.83
C LEU A 190 -10.15 6.43 15.32
N LYS A 191 -8.89 6.37 14.88
CA LYS A 191 -8.53 6.16 13.47
C LYS A 191 -9.09 4.85 12.90
N ILE A 192 -9.00 3.76 13.65
CA ILE A 192 -9.58 2.47 13.25
C ILE A 192 -11.10 2.58 13.10
N LYS A 193 -11.77 3.15 14.10
CA LYS A 193 -13.23 3.30 14.13
C LYS A 193 -13.72 4.18 12.98
N ASP A 194 -13.08 5.31 12.75
CA ASP A 194 -13.43 6.24 11.67
C ASP A 194 -13.28 5.56 10.30
N LYS A 195 -12.19 4.81 10.11
CA LYS A 195 -11.95 4.10 8.85
C LYS A 195 -12.94 2.95 8.64
N ALA A 196 -13.22 2.18 9.68
CA ALA A 196 -14.22 1.11 9.65
C ALA A 196 -15.62 1.65 9.31
N THR A 197 -16.02 2.76 9.94
CA THR A 197 -17.29 3.45 9.66
C THR A 197 -17.36 3.93 8.21
N GLY A 198 -16.28 4.51 7.69
CA GLY A 198 -16.19 4.89 6.28
C GLY A 198 -16.35 3.72 5.31
N ILE A 199 -15.80 2.55 5.66
CA ILE A 199 -15.95 1.32 4.87
C ILE A 199 -17.41 0.80 4.91
N ILE A 200 -18.05 0.81 6.08
CA ILE A 200 -19.46 0.39 6.23
C ILE A 200 -20.37 1.25 5.35
N ALA A 201 -20.13 2.57 5.33
CA ALA A 201 -20.87 3.48 4.46
C ALA A 201 -20.70 3.13 2.97
N LEU A 202 -19.48 2.79 2.53
CA LEU A 202 -19.24 2.32 1.16
C LEU A 202 -19.96 1.00 0.86
N ASN A 203 -19.90 0.02 1.78
CA ASN A 203 -20.53 -1.29 1.61
C ASN A 203 -22.05 -1.20 1.39
N THR A 204 -22.71 -0.25 2.06
CA THR A 204 -24.17 -0.03 1.96
C THR A 204 -24.59 0.46 0.56
N THR A 205 -23.65 0.99 -0.23
CA THR A 205 -23.91 1.39 -1.63
C THR A 205 -23.61 0.28 -2.64
N ILE A 206 -22.96 -0.80 -2.22
CA ILE A 206 -22.47 -1.90 -3.07
C ILE A 206 -23.38 -3.13 -2.97
N ILE A 207 -23.80 -3.48 -1.74
CA ILE A 207 -24.63 -4.65 -1.41
C ILE A 207 -26.08 -4.21 -1.22
#